data_AF-A0A962NF39-F1
#
_entry.id   AF-A0A962NF39-F1
#
_cell.length_a   1.000
_cell.length_b   1.000
_cell.length_c   1.000
_cell.angle_alpha   90.00
_cell.angle_beta   90.00
_cell.angle_gamma   90.00
#
_symmetry.space_group_name_H-M   'P 1'
#
loop_
_entity.id
_entity.type
_entity.pdbx_description
1 polymer ?
#
loop_
_entity_poly.entity_id
_entity_poly.type
_entity_poly.pdbx_seq_one_letter_code
_entity_poly.pdbx_strand_id
1 'polypeptide(L)'
;PIFDHVSYRGVPDVRIIVFQGYPVMAMIRLPTRQSDGKANLHQGAIGVGIDIPTGKTCRGVWGNEPVKEHPDTEHSIIGMEIPHWDDLLLIAANASAMSGLGYVGVDIVLDKTRGPMILELNARPGLAIQIANGNGLQHRLAAIEALDQLATAPEERVAFSKEHFATR
;
A
#
# COMPACT_ATOMS: atom_id res chain seq x y z
N PRO A 1 -16.68 -5.45 -8.78
CA PRO A 1 -15.65 -5.34 -7.74
C PRO A 1 -15.50 -3.88 -7.31
N ILE A 2 -14.96 -3.62 -6.10
CA ILE A 2 -14.97 -2.27 -5.51
C ILE A 2 -14.15 -1.25 -6.35
N PHE A 3 -13.25 -1.75 -7.21
CA PHE A 3 -12.40 -0.95 -8.09
C PHE A 3 -12.69 -1.16 -9.60
N ASP A 4 -13.90 -1.59 -9.98
CA ASP A 4 -14.24 -1.86 -11.40
C ASP A 4 -14.01 -0.66 -12.32
N HIS A 5 -14.15 0.55 -11.78
CA HIS A 5 -13.99 1.79 -12.52
C HIS A 5 -12.52 2.15 -12.78
N VAL A 6 -11.57 1.50 -12.09
CA VAL A 6 -10.13 1.82 -12.15
C VAL A 6 -9.24 0.59 -12.31
N SER A 7 -9.79 -0.51 -12.84
CA SER A 7 -9.03 -1.74 -13.08
C SER A 7 -9.38 -2.35 -14.43
N TYR A 8 -8.36 -2.66 -15.24
CA TYR A 8 -8.55 -3.44 -16.46
C TYR A 8 -8.45 -4.93 -16.18
N ARG A 9 -9.59 -5.65 -16.17
CA ARG A 9 -9.72 -7.13 -16.11
C ARG A 9 -9.07 -7.86 -14.92
N GLY A 10 -8.24 -7.19 -14.12
CA GLY A 10 -7.52 -7.73 -12.98
C GLY A 10 -8.11 -7.31 -11.64
N VAL A 11 -7.58 -7.90 -10.57
CA VAL A 11 -7.87 -7.49 -9.20
C VAL A 11 -6.74 -6.56 -8.75
N PRO A 12 -7.02 -5.29 -8.42
CA PRO A 12 -6.05 -4.44 -7.75
C PRO A 12 -5.64 -5.03 -6.41
N ASP A 13 -4.38 -4.85 -6.04
CA ASP A 13 -3.90 -5.20 -4.72
C ASP A 13 -3.34 -3.95 -4.03
N VAL A 14 -3.44 -3.97 -2.71
CA VAL A 14 -2.87 -2.98 -1.80
C VAL A 14 -1.59 -3.58 -1.22
N ARG A 15 -0.46 -2.93 -1.49
CA ARG A 15 0.81 -3.25 -0.85
C ARG A 15 1.03 -2.30 0.32
N ILE A 16 1.27 -2.88 1.50
CA ILE A 16 1.66 -2.15 2.71
C ILE A 16 3.05 -2.61 3.12
N ILE A 17 3.99 -1.67 3.20
CA ILE A 17 5.31 -1.91 3.77
C ILE A 17 5.19 -1.79 5.28
N VAL A 18 5.67 -2.81 5.98
CA VAL A 18 5.66 -2.90 7.43
C VAL A 18 7.10 -3.04 7.92
N PHE A 19 7.48 -2.21 8.88
CA PHE A 19 8.79 -2.24 9.52
C PHE A 19 8.64 -2.38 11.03
N GLN A 20 9.27 -3.40 11.62
CA GLN A 20 9.11 -3.77 13.03
C GLN A 20 7.62 -3.88 13.46
N GLY A 21 6.76 -4.29 12.52
CA GLY A 21 5.32 -4.38 12.73
C GLY A 21 4.52 -3.07 12.61
N TYR A 22 5.16 -1.95 12.28
CA TYR A 22 4.51 -0.66 12.01
C TYR A 22 4.30 -0.48 10.51
N PRO A 23 3.06 -0.26 10.02
CA PRO A 23 2.81 0.11 8.64
C PRO A 23 3.45 1.45 8.28
N VAL A 24 4.50 1.44 7.47
CA VAL A 24 5.28 2.66 7.18
C VAL A 24 4.95 3.29 5.84
N MET A 25 4.38 2.57 4.87
CA MET A 25 4.02 3.13 3.56
C MET A 25 3.08 2.21 2.80
N ALA A 26 2.18 2.76 1.99
CA ALA A 26 1.25 1.96 1.22
C ALA A 26 1.08 2.45 -0.21
N MET A 27 0.69 1.54 -1.10
CA MET A 27 0.20 1.86 -2.44
C MET A 27 -0.84 0.85 -2.90
N ILE A 28 -1.76 1.29 -3.75
CA ILE A 28 -2.57 0.39 -4.56
C ILE A 28 -1.92 0.22 -5.94
N ARG A 29 -1.92 -1.01 -6.45
CA ARG A 29 -1.47 -1.32 -7.81
C ARG A 29 -2.68 -1.55 -8.69
N LEU A 30 -2.81 -0.72 -9.73
CA LEU A 30 -3.95 -0.76 -10.65
C LEU A 30 -3.55 -1.46 -11.95
N PRO A 31 -4.19 -2.59 -12.30
CA PRO A 31 -3.94 -3.29 -13.55
C PRO A 31 -4.35 -2.47 -14.77
N THR A 32 -3.51 -2.47 -15.79
CA THR A 32 -3.73 -1.80 -17.07
C THR A 32 -3.84 -2.80 -18.21
N ARG A 33 -4.19 -2.32 -19.41
CA ARG A 33 -4.05 -3.09 -20.66
C ARG A 33 -2.61 -3.47 -20.91
N GLN A 34 -1.66 -2.57 -20.63
CA GLN A 34 -0.23 -2.82 -20.81
C GLN A 34 0.26 -3.97 -19.92
N SER A 35 -0.26 -4.08 -18.70
CA SER A 35 0.09 -5.17 -17.79
C SER A 35 -0.70 -6.45 -18.02
N ASP A 36 -1.49 -6.53 -19.09
CA ASP A 36 -2.39 -7.66 -19.38
C ASP A 36 -3.31 -7.98 -18.19
N GLY A 37 -3.77 -6.94 -17.50
CA GLY A 37 -4.61 -7.07 -16.30
C GLY A 37 -3.88 -7.57 -15.05
N LYS A 38 -2.55 -7.50 -14.98
CA LYS A 38 -1.77 -7.84 -13.79
C LYS A 38 -1.46 -6.60 -12.94
N ALA A 39 -1.51 -6.72 -11.62
CA ALA A 39 -1.12 -5.68 -10.68
C ALA A 39 0.41 -5.66 -10.43
N ASN A 40 1.20 -5.64 -11.51
CA ASN A 40 2.66 -5.65 -11.46
C ASN A 40 3.23 -4.40 -12.15
N LEU A 41 3.91 -3.55 -11.37
CA LEU A 41 4.48 -2.28 -11.87
C LEU A 41 5.47 -2.49 -13.01
N HIS A 42 6.31 -3.54 -12.94
CA HIS A 42 7.27 -3.86 -13.99
C HIS A 42 6.62 -4.33 -15.29
N GLN A 43 5.38 -4.81 -15.22
CA GLN A 43 4.59 -5.20 -16.39
C GLN A 43 3.73 -4.04 -16.92
N GLY A 44 3.78 -2.85 -16.29
CA GLY A 44 3.02 -1.68 -16.74
C GLY A 44 1.74 -1.41 -15.96
N ALA A 45 1.59 -1.96 -14.75
CA ALA A 45 0.55 -1.50 -13.83
C ALA A 45 0.88 -0.10 -13.29
N ILE A 46 -0.12 0.63 -12.83
CA ILE A 46 0.06 1.92 -12.15
C ILE A 46 0.30 1.65 -10.66
N GLY A 47 1.25 2.35 -10.06
CA GLY A 47 1.41 2.42 -8.61
C GLY A 47 0.84 3.72 -8.09
N VAL A 48 -0.07 3.66 -7.13
CA VAL A 48 -0.71 4.85 -6.54
C VAL A 48 -0.47 4.86 -5.05
N GLY A 49 0.28 5.84 -4.56
CA GLY A 49 0.56 6.01 -3.14
C GLY A 49 -0.71 6.27 -2.34
N ILE A 50 -0.82 5.63 -1.17
CA ILE A 50 -1.93 5.79 -0.23
C ILE A 50 -1.38 6.47 1.02
N ASP A 51 -2.05 7.53 1.46
CA ASP A 51 -1.78 8.19 2.73
C ASP A 51 -2.19 7.28 3.90
N ILE A 52 -1.23 6.95 4.78
CA ILE A 52 -1.48 6.06 5.92
C ILE A 52 -2.55 6.61 6.89
N PRO A 53 -2.54 7.89 7.31
CA PRO A 53 -3.57 8.43 8.18
C PRO A 53 -4.99 8.31 7.61
N THR A 54 -5.18 8.60 6.33
CA THR A 54 -6.53 8.78 5.75
C THR A 54 -7.01 7.61 4.89
N GLY A 55 -6.12 6.75 4.40
CA GLY A 55 -6.46 5.71 3.42
C GLY A 55 -6.83 6.27 2.05
N LYS A 56 -6.46 7.52 1.75
CA LYS A 56 -6.75 8.16 0.47
C LYS A 56 -5.56 8.05 -0.48
N THR A 57 -5.83 7.87 -1.76
CA THR A 57 -4.79 7.91 -2.78
C THR A 57 -4.33 9.34 -3.05
N CYS A 58 -3.02 9.56 -3.21
CA CYS A 58 -2.45 10.91 -3.30
C CYS A 58 -1.69 11.17 -4.60
N ARG A 59 -0.89 10.20 -5.05
CA ARG A 59 0.00 10.34 -6.22
C ARG A 59 0.07 9.02 -6.96
N GLY A 60 -0.02 9.06 -8.29
CA GLY A 60 0.14 7.91 -9.16
C GLY A 60 1.41 7.97 -10.00
N VAL A 61 1.97 6.82 -10.33
CA VAL A 61 3.03 6.67 -11.31
C VAL A 61 2.78 5.48 -12.24
N TRP A 62 3.07 5.67 -13.52
CA TRP A 62 3.04 4.63 -14.53
C TRP A 62 4.43 4.47 -15.12
N GLY A 63 5.09 3.34 -14.82
CA GLY A 63 6.54 3.26 -14.94
C GLY A 63 7.21 4.24 -13.98
N ASN A 64 7.90 5.25 -14.52
CA ASN A 64 8.50 6.34 -13.73
C ASN A 64 7.81 7.69 -13.92
N GLU A 65 6.78 7.76 -14.77
CA GLU A 65 6.11 9.01 -15.09
C GLU A 65 4.93 9.26 -14.15
N PRO A 66 4.78 10.48 -13.61
CA PRO A 66 3.62 10.84 -12.81
C PRO A 66 2.32 10.73 -13.62
N VAL A 67 1.28 10.21 -12.98
CA VAL A 67 -0.05 10.08 -13.60
C VAL A 67 -1.15 10.39 -12.57
N LYS A 68 -2.26 10.97 -13.04
CA LYS A 68 -3.42 11.33 -12.22
C LYS A 68 -4.70 10.59 -12.60
N GLU A 69 -4.72 9.94 -13.75
CA GLU A 69 -5.85 9.22 -14.30
C GLU A 69 -5.42 7.84 -14.78
N HIS A 70 -6.30 6.85 -14.71
CA HIS A 70 -6.02 5.53 -15.23
C HIS A 70 -6.00 5.59 -16.77
N PRO A 71 -4.94 5.12 -17.46
CA PRO A 71 -4.77 5.33 -18.90
C PRO A 71 -5.82 4.58 -19.73
N ASP A 72 -6.42 3.52 -19.19
CA ASP A 72 -7.43 2.72 -19.90
C ASP A 72 -8.88 3.05 -19.51
N THR A 73 -9.10 3.69 -18.37
CA THR A 73 -10.48 3.97 -17.88
C THR A 73 -10.77 5.46 -17.74
N GLU A 74 -9.74 6.31 -17.86
CA GLU A 74 -9.81 7.78 -17.78
C GLU A 74 -10.35 8.30 -16.43
N HIS A 75 -10.53 7.42 -15.45
CA HIS A 75 -10.95 7.79 -14.10
C HIS A 75 -9.76 8.34 -13.30
N SER A 76 -10.02 9.38 -12.52
CA SER A 76 -9.06 9.89 -11.53
C SER A 76 -8.66 8.77 -10.57
N ILE A 77 -7.36 8.65 -10.36
CA ILE A 77 -6.77 7.74 -9.36
C ILE A 77 -6.38 8.48 -8.07
N ILE A 78 -6.67 9.77 -7.98
CA ILE A 78 -6.34 10.64 -6.85
C ILE A 78 -7.57 10.90 -6.00
N GLY A 79 -7.41 10.88 -4.67
CA GLY A 79 -8.46 11.11 -3.70
C GLY A 79 -9.41 9.92 -3.52
N MET A 80 -9.09 8.77 -4.10
CA MET A 80 -9.88 7.55 -3.91
C MET A 80 -9.73 7.07 -2.46
N GLU A 81 -10.84 6.74 -1.83
CA GLU A 81 -10.86 6.12 -0.51
C GLU A 81 -10.68 4.60 -0.64
N ILE A 82 -9.69 4.06 0.05
CA ILE A 82 -9.47 2.61 0.13
C ILE A 82 -10.45 2.04 1.17
N PRO A 83 -11.38 1.16 0.78
CA PRO A 83 -12.31 0.53 1.72
C PRO A 83 -11.56 -0.31 2.76
N HIS A 84 -12.13 -0.40 3.97
CA HIS A 84 -11.58 -1.22 5.06
C HIS A 84 -10.14 -0.84 5.44
N TRP A 85 -9.78 0.43 5.32
CA TRP A 85 -8.39 0.87 5.46
C TRP A 85 -7.76 0.48 6.81
N ASP A 86 -8.49 0.67 7.92
CA ASP A 86 -7.98 0.30 9.24
C ASP A 86 -7.81 -1.22 9.39
N ASP A 87 -8.72 -2.01 8.82
CA ASP A 87 -8.59 -3.47 8.79
C ASP A 87 -7.36 -3.91 7.98
N LEU A 88 -7.10 -3.26 6.84
CA LEU A 88 -5.92 -3.52 6.00
C LEU A 88 -4.61 -3.26 6.77
N LEU A 89 -4.54 -2.14 7.50
CA LEU A 89 -3.38 -1.80 8.32
C LEU A 89 -3.15 -2.83 9.44
N LEU A 90 -4.23 -3.24 10.13
CA LEU A 90 -4.17 -4.26 11.19
C LEU A 90 -3.76 -5.62 10.65
N ILE A 91 -4.30 -6.04 9.51
CA ILE A 91 -3.92 -7.29 8.84
C ILE A 91 -2.42 -7.26 8.49
N ALA A 92 -1.93 -6.15 7.95
CA ALA A 92 -0.51 -6.02 7.61
C ALA A 92 0.40 -6.07 8.84
N ALA A 93 0.05 -5.35 9.91
CA ALA A 93 0.81 -5.35 11.16
C ALA A 93 0.87 -6.75 11.79
N ASN A 94 -0.25 -7.46 11.83
CA ASN A 94 -0.33 -8.84 12.35
C ASN A 94 0.44 -9.84 11.48
N ALA A 95 0.29 -9.76 10.15
CA ALA A 95 0.98 -10.65 9.23
C ALA A 95 2.51 -10.49 9.31
N SER A 96 2.99 -9.26 9.47
CA SER A 96 4.40 -8.97 9.70
C SER A 96 4.92 -9.64 10.98
N ALA A 97 4.20 -9.54 12.09
CA ALA A 97 4.58 -10.16 13.35
C ALA A 97 4.70 -11.69 13.24
N MET A 98 3.77 -12.33 12.52
CA MET A 98 3.80 -13.78 12.29
C MET A 98 4.95 -14.23 11.39
N SER A 99 5.40 -13.37 10.47
CA SER A 99 6.49 -13.71 9.55
C SER A 99 7.87 -13.78 10.22
N GLY A 100 8.03 -13.14 11.39
CA GLY A 100 9.34 -12.98 12.05
C GLY A 100 10.31 -12.06 11.30
N LEU A 101 9.87 -11.38 10.24
CA LEU A 101 10.67 -10.46 9.44
C LEU A 101 10.51 -9.03 9.96
N GLY A 102 11.64 -8.35 10.18
CA GLY A 102 11.65 -6.95 10.63
C GLY A 102 11.26 -5.93 9.54
N TYR A 103 11.23 -6.34 8.27
CA TYR A 103 10.83 -5.51 7.13
C TYR A 103 10.15 -6.39 6.09
N VAL A 104 8.90 -6.09 5.74
CA VAL A 104 8.09 -6.93 4.83
C VAL A 104 7.10 -6.08 4.03
N GLY A 105 6.86 -6.47 2.79
CA GLY A 105 5.71 -5.98 2.01
C GLY A 105 4.56 -6.97 2.13
N VAL A 106 3.42 -6.51 2.61
CA VAL A 106 2.18 -7.30 2.70
C VAL A 106 1.29 -6.90 1.54
N ASP A 107 0.95 -7.86 0.69
CA ASP A 107 0.04 -7.63 -0.43
C ASP A 107 -1.33 -8.17 -0.07
N ILE A 108 -2.34 -7.31 -0.18
CA ILE A 108 -3.70 -7.60 0.25
C ILE A 108 -4.65 -7.28 -0.90
N VAL A 109 -5.58 -8.19 -1.17
CA VAL A 109 -6.67 -7.96 -2.13
C VAL A 109 -7.98 -7.70 -1.38
N LEU A 110 -8.85 -6.89 -1.98
CA LEU A 110 -10.19 -6.65 -1.46
C LEU A 110 -11.20 -7.53 -2.21
N ASP A 111 -11.56 -8.66 -1.61
CA ASP A 111 -12.58 -9.58 -2.13
C ASP A 111 -13.98 -9.01 -1.86
N LYS A 112 -14.88 -9.11 -2.86
CA LYS A 112 -16.24 -8.56 -2.78
C LYS A 112 -17.09 -9.17 -1.65
N THR A 113 -16.84 -10.43 -1.32
CA THR A 113 -17.65 -11.20 -0.36
C THR A 113 -16.90 -11.41 0.95
N ARG A 114 -15.60 -11.63 0.88
CA ARG A 114 -14.76 -11.97 2.05
C ARG A 114 -14.02 -10.77 2.65
N GLY A 115 -14.04 -9.61 1.99
CA GLY A 115 -13.32 -8.42 2.43
C GLY A 115 -11.80 -8.54 2.21
N PRO A 116 -10.98 -7.85 3.03
CA PRO A 116 -9.53 -7.91 2.96
C PRO A 116 -8.95 -9.33 3.07
N MET A 117 -8.06 -9.71 2.15
CA MET A 117 -7.39 -11.01 2.15
C MET A 117 -5.91 -10.90 1.78
N ILE A 118 -5.03 -11.46 2.59
CA ILE A 118 -3.59 -11.52 2.28
C ILE A 118 -3.37 -12.40 1.06
N LEU A 119 -2.65 -11.88 0.07
CA LEU A 119 -2.22 -12.58 -1.13
C LEU A 119 -0.80 -13.15 -0.96
N GLU A 120 0.15 -12.30 -0.57
CA GLU A 120 1.55 -12.69 -0.39
C GLU A 120 2.28 -11.83 0.64
N LEU A 121 3.35 -12.38 1.20
CA LEU A 121 4.33 -11.68 2.05
C LEU A 121 5.67 -11.63 1.34
N ASN A 122 6.16 -10.42 1.11
CA ASN A 122 7.40 -10.15 0.40
C ASN A 122 8.51 -9.77 1.39
N ALA A 123 9.49 -10.65 1.59
CA ALA A 123 10.64 -10.37 2.48
C ALA A 123 11.59 -9.28 1.95
N ARG A 124 11.52 -8.98 0.65
CA ARG A 124 12.32 -7.92 -0.01
C ARG A 124 11.42 -7.11 -0.93
N PRO A 125 10.53 -6.28 -0.37
CA PRO A 125 9.62 -5.50 -1.19
C PRO A 125 10.38 -4.42 -1.98
N GLY A 126 9.99 -4.21 -3.23
CA GLY A 126 10.60 -3.21 -4.10
C GLY A 126 10.37 -1.77 -3.62
N LEU A 127 11.32 -0.89 -3.95
CA LEU A 127 11.32 0.52 -3.50
C LEU A 127 10.50 1.48 -4.38
N ALA A 128 9.90 0.99 -5.48
CA ALA A 128 9.06 1.78 -6.38
C ALA A 128 7.86 2.43 -5.67
N ILE A 129 7.45 1.87 -4.52
CA ILE A 129 6.42 2.46 -3.65
C ILE A 129 6.76 3.88 -3.17
N GLN A 130 8.05 4.19 -2.99
CA GLN A 130 8.50 5.54 -2.64
C GLN A 130 8.27 6.51 -3.80
N ILE A 131 8.45 6.04 -5.04
CA ILE A 131 8.14 6.81 -6.23
C ILE A 131 6.63 7.03 -6.29
N ALA A 132 5.80 6.00 -6.10
CA ALA A 132 4.34 6.17 -6.07
C ALA A 132 3.87 7.17 -5.00
N ASN A 133 4.51 7.21 -3.83
CA ASN A 133 4.19 8.15 -2.76
C ASN A 133 4.86 9.52 -2.91
N GLY A 134 5.87 9.67 -3.79
CA GLY A 134 6.70 10.88 -3.86
C GLY A 134 7.48 11.16 -2.58
N ASN A 135 7.67 10.14 -1.73
CA ASN A 135 8.19 10.30 -0.37
C ASN A 135 9.08 9.09 0.00
N GLY A 136 10.16 9.34 0.72
CA GLY A 136 11.15 8.32 1.09
C GLY A 136 10.79 7.58 2.37
N LEU A 137 11.22 6.32 2.50
CA LEU A 137 10.99 5.50 3.69
C LEU A 137 11.93 5.85 4.85
N GLN A 138 13.13 6.36 4.57
CA GLN A 138 14.22 6.47 5.54
C GLN A 138 13.81 7.20 6.84
N HIS A 139 13.14 8.34 6.74
CA HIS A 139 12.70 9.11 7.91
C HIS A 139 11.66 8.35 8.76
N ARG A 140 10.82 7.52 8.13
CA ARG A 140 9.80 6.70 8.80
C ARG A 140 10.45 5.54 9.56
N LEU A 141 11.43 4.89 8.94
CA LEU A 141 12.21 3.82 9.57
C LEU A 141 13.00 4.36 10.78
N ALA A 142 13.71 5.48 10.59
CA ALA A 142 14.46 6.13 11.66
C ALA A 142 13.57 6.56 12.85
N ALA A 143 12.34 6.98 12.59
CA ALA A 143 11.39 7.32 13.65
C ALA A 143 11.00 6.11 14.51
N ILE A 144 10.90 4.92 13.92
CA ILE A 144 10.63 3.67 14.66
C ILE A 144 11.88 3.18 15.40
N GLU A 145 13.05 3.28 14.77
CA GLU A 145 14.33 2.91 15.41
C GLU A 145 14.67 3.79 16.62
N ALA A 146 14.17 5.02 16.63
CA ALA A 146 14.33 5.96 17.74
C ALA A 146 13.39 5.69 18.93
N LEU A 147 12.48 4.72 18.84
CA LEU A 147 11.60 4.36 19.95
C LEU A 147 12.37 3.56 21.00
N ASP A 148 12.26 3.98 22.27
CA ASP A 148 12.86 3.25 23.40
C ASP A 148 12.28 1.83 23.53
N GLN A 149 10.99 1.68 23.22
CA GLN A 149 10.29 0.40 23.23
C GLN A 149 9.27 0.32 22.09
N LEU A 150 9.28 -0.79 21.38
CA LEU A 150 8.27 -1.09 20.36
C LEU A 150 6.96 -1.51 21.02
N ALA A 151 5.85 -1.01 20.50
CA ALA A 151 4.51 -1.38 20.92
C ALA A 151 4.23 -2.85 20.59
N THR A 152 3.56 -3.54 21.50
CA THR A 152 3.24 -4.97 21.37
C THR A 152 1.91 -5.17 20.64
N ALA A 153 0.92 -4.33 20.95
CA ALA A 153 -0.39 -4.38 20.30
C ALA A 153 -0.30 -3.88 18.85
N PRO A 154 -0.88 -4.59 17.87
CA PRO A 154 -0.94 -4.13 16.49
C PRO A 154 -1.73 -2.81 16.36
N GLU A 155 -2.76 -2.59 17.17
CA GLU A 155 -3.58 -1.38 17.17
C GLU A 155 -2.75 -0.14 17.53
N GLU A 156 -1.86 -0.25 18.52
CA GLU A 156 -0.95 0.83 18.93
C GLU A 156 0.06 1.16 17.83
N ARG A 157 0.58 0.13 17.15
CA ARG A 157 1.50 0.31 16.01
C ARG A 157 0.83 0.98 14.81
N VAL A 158 -0.43 0.61 14.55
CA VAL A 158 -1.26 1.25 13.52
C VAL A 158 -1.57 2.70 13.90
N ALA A 159 -1.96 2.97 15.15
CA ALA A 159 -2.24 4.32 15.62
C ALA A 159 -1.01 5.24 15.49
N PHE A 160 0.16 4.78 15.95
CA PHE A 160 1.43 5.49 15.76
C PHE A 160 1.69 5.79 14.28
N SER A 161 1.50 4.80 13.41
CA SER A 161 1.74 4.96 11.98
C SER A 161 0.81 6.00 11.35
N LYS A 162 -0.47 6.03 11.75
CA LYS A 162 -1.43 7.04 11.30
C LYS A 162 -1.10 8.44 11.81
N GLU A 163 -0.54 8.56 13.00
CA GLU A 163 -0.13 9.86 13.56
C GLU A 163 1.14 10.41 12.87
N HIS A 164 2.12 9.55 12.58
CA HIS A 164 3.45 9.99 12.17
C HIS A 164 3.73 9.90 10.67
N PHE A 165 3.04 9.03 9.92
CA PHE A 165 3.43 8.65 8.54
C PHE A 165 2.48 9.14 7.45
N ALA A 166 2.04 10.39 7.57
CA ALA A 166 1.34 11.08 6.49
C ALA A 166 2.20 11.17 5.22
N THR A 167 1.57 10.91 4.07
CA THR A 167 2.17 11.12 2.75
C THR A 167 2.05 12.60 2.41
N ARG A 168 3.10 13.35 2.73
CA ARG A 168 3.29 14.77 2.36
C ARG A 168 3.78 14.89 0.94
#